data_AF-A0A847ZYC5-F1
#
_entry.id   AF-A0A847ZYC5-F1
#
_cell.length_a   1.000
_cell.length_b   1.000
_cell.length_c   1.000
_cell.angle_alpha   90.00
_cell.angle_beta   90.00
_cell.angle_gamma   90.00
#
_symmetry.space_group_name_H-M   'P 1'
#
loop_
_entity.id
_entity.type
_entity.pdbx_description
1 polymer ?
#
loop_
_entity_poly.entity_id
_entity_poly.type
_entity_poly.pdbx_seq_one_letter_code
_entity_poly.pdbx_strand_id
1 'polypeptide(L)'
;MDTSVSFPPATSAAVGNPTAAFLGRSTIEVTGKQIEKFPLLKDNLPAGSHVFIALIEAQDLDAQITAAAELRKLGFEPIPHIPARFVRDEADLNARMSAFAEKAGVTTVLALGGGAPEPIGKYDAAIQLMNTGVFQKVGIKRVGIAGHPEGNPDISKKHGEVALMQALKDKTAWLKANNMGGFIATQFLFEAGPLALWASQLRDNGIDLPINVGVPGPATIKTLVKYAAMCGVGNSARFIRKQALNITKLLTVSEPTEFVDQLAKLHFDKPELNISAPHLYPFGGFDKLFTWLKAQKG
;
A
#
# COMPACT_ATOMS: atom_id res chain seq x y z
N MET A 1 7.84 36.93 15.59
CA MET A 1 7.81 36.33 16.94
C MET A 1 7.42 34.88 16.74
N ASP A 2 8.42 34.03 16.80
CA ASP A 2 8.31 32.59 16.61
C ASP A 2 7.99 31.98 17.98
N THR A 3 6.83 31.35 18.09
CA THR A 3 6.42 30.58 19.26
C THR A 3 5.76 29.28 18.79
N SER A 4 6.45 28.51 17.94
CA SER A 4 6.09 27.10 17.81
C SER A 4 6.64 26.36 19.03
N VAL A 5 5.81 26.23 20.07
CA VAL A 5 6.02 25.23 21.11
C VAL A 5 5.88 23.88 20.42
N SER A 6 7.01 23.31 20.02
CA SER A 6 7.12 21.94 19.54
C SER A 6 6.97 21.03 20.75
N PHE A 7 5.78 20.47 20.95
CA PHE A 7 5.62 19.35 21.86
C PHE A 7 6.31 18.13 21.23
N PRO A 8 7.12 17.37 21.98
CA PRO A 8 7.64 16.12 21.47
C PRO A 8 6.48 15.22 21.03
N PRO A 9 6.59 14.50 19.91
CA PRO A 9 5.57 13.56 19.49
C PRO A 9 5.27 12.59 20.63
N ALA A 10 3.99 12.27 20.84
CA ALA A 10 3.57 11.36 21.89
C ALA A 10 4.24 9.98 21.67
N THR A 11 4.93 9.48 22.69
CA THR A 11 5.50 8.13 22.68
C THR A 11 4.41 7.08 22.84
N SER A 12 4.68 5.83 22.49
CA SER A 12 3.70 4.74 22.63
C SER A 12 3.23 4.57 24.07
N ALA A 13 4.10 4.85 25.05
CA ALA A 13 3.78 4.83 26.47
C ALA A 13 2.83 5.95 26.92
N ALA A 14 2.75 7.05 26.18
CA ALA A 14 1.86 8.17 26.45
C ALA A 14 0.49 8.03 25.75
N VAL A 15 0.36 7.10 24.80
CA VAL A 15 -0.89 6.78 24.10
C VAL A 15 -1.58 5.64 24.85
N GLY A 16 -2.82 5.84 25.32
CA GLY A 16 -3.53 4.83 26.12
C GLY A 16 -3.63 3.46 25.43
N ASN A 17 -3.96 3.44 24.14
CA ASN A 17 -3.93 2.25 23.28
C ASN A 17 -3.21 2.60 21.95
N PRO A 18 -1.88 2.44 21.85
CA PRO A 18 -1.12 2.83 20.66
C PRO A 18 -1.51 2.00 19.44
N THR A 19 -1.87 0.73 19.63
CA THR A 19 -2.32 -0.16 18.55
C THR A 19 -3.62 0.33 17.93
N ALA A 20 -4.64 0.65 18.75
CA ALA A 20 -5.90 1.21 18.28
C ALA A 20 -5.69 2.57 17.58
N ALA A 21 -4.84 3.44 18.14
CA ALA A 21 -4.51 4.73 17.55
C ALA A 21 -3.85 4.60 16.18
N PHE A 22 -2.89 3.68 16.03
CA PHE A 22 -2.23 3.41 14.75
C PHE A 22 -3.21 2.79 13.74
N LEU A 23 -4.06 1.84 14.15
CA LEU A 23 -5.10 1.26 13.31
C LEU A 23 -6.18 2.26 12.88
N GLY A 24 -6.40 3.33 13.64
CA GLY A 24 -7.26 4.46 13.25
C GLY A 24 -6.79 5.17 11.97
N ARG A 25 -5.53 4.96 11.56
CA ARG A 25 -4.92 5.52 10.35
C ARG A 25 -4.97 4.56 9.16
N SER A 26 -5.65 3.43 9.32
CA SER A 26 -5.62 2.34 8.34
C SER A 26 -6.15 2.76 6.97
N THR A 27 -5.51 2.21 5.95
CA THR A 27 -6.02 2.18 4.57
C THR A 27 -6.35 0.73 4.23
N ILE A 28 -7.17 0.50 3.20
CA ILE A 28 -7.61 -0.85 2.86
C ILE A 28 -7.53 -1.10 1.35
N GLU A 29 -7.16 -2.34 0.99
CA GLU A 29 -7.12 -2.83 -0.39
C GLU A 29 -8.47 -3.44 -0.80
N VAL A 30 -8.95 -3.11 -2.00
CA VAL A 30 -10.06 -3.79 -2.69
C VAL A 30 -9.73 -4.01 -4.17
N THR A 31 -10.59 -4.74 -4.88
CA THR A 31 -10.56 -4.85 -6.34
C THR A 31 -11.86 -4.33 -6.95
N GLY A 32 -11.84 -4.02 -8.24
CA GLY A 32 -13.06 -3.64 -8.98
C GLY A 32 -14.16 -4.71 -8.97
N LYS A 33 -13.80 -5.96 -8.71
CA LYS A 33 -14.71 -7.12 -8.65
C LYS A 33 -15.42 -7.29 -7.31
N GLN A 34 -15.12 -6.46 -6.32
CA GLN A 34 -15.65 -6.56 -4.95
C GLN A 34 -16.60 -5.42 -4.59
N ILE A 35 -17.18 -4.74 -5.60
CA ILE A 35 -18.08 -3.60 -5.40
C ILE A 35 -19.25 -3.94 -4.47
N GLU A 36 -19.76 -5.18 -4.54
CA GLU A 36 -20.83 -5.67 -3.68
C GLU A 36 -20.46 -5.73 -2.19
N LYS A 37 -19.16 -5.64 -1.85
CA LYS A 37 -18.65 -5.58 -0.48
C LYS A 37 -18.50 -4.16 0.06
N PHE A 38 -18.61 -3.13 -0.77
CA PHE A 38 -18.38 -1.75 -0.34
C PHE A 38 -19.34 -1.24 0.76
N PRO A 39 -20.60 -1.70 0.87
CA PRO A 39 -21.43 -1.39 2.04
C PRO A 39 -20.77 -1.79 3.37
N LEU A 40 -20.04 -2.92 3.41
CA LEU A 40 -19.31 -3.32 4.62
C LEU A 40 -18.20 -2.34 5.00
N LEU A 41 -17.59 -1.66 4.02
CA LEU A 41 -16.60 -0.61 4.31
C LEU A 41 -17.27 0.55 5.05
N LYS A 42 -18.44 1.00 4.56
CA LYS A 42 -19.20 2.11 5.15
C LYS A 42 -19.59 1.84 6.60
N ASP A 43 -19.94 0.60 6.91
CA ASP A 43 -20.35 0.21 8.25
C ASP A 43 -19.19 0.10 9.26
N ASN A 44 -17.94 0.03 8.79
CA ASN A 44 -16.78 -0.30 9.63
C ASN A 44 -15.63 0.70 9.55
N LEU A 45 -15.61 1.59 8.57
CA LEU A 45 -14.55 2.57 8.34
C LEU A 45 -15.12 4.00 8.38
N PRO A 46 -14.34 4.98 8.89
CA PRO A 46 -14.78 6.37 8.87
C PRO A 46 -14.87 6.92 7.44
N ALA A 47 -15.76 7.89 7.24
CA ALA A 47 -15.81 8.66 6.00
C ALA A 47 -14.43 9.30 5.73
N GLY A 48 -14.07 9.39 4.44
CA GLY A 48 -12.76 9.86 4.00
C GLY A 48 -11.63 8.83 4.10
N SER A 49 -11.89 7.60 4.57
CA SER A 49 -10.88 6.54 4.56
C SER A 49 -10.34 6.31 3.14
N HIS A 50 -9.02 6.11 3.05
CA HIS A 50 -8.37 5.80 1.78
C HIS A 50 -8.56 4.33 1.42
N VAL A 51 -9.14 4.09 0.24
CA VAL A 51 -9.43 2.75 -0.27
C VAL A 51 -8.67 2.56 -1.58
N PHE A 52 -7.70 1.66 -1.55
CA PHE A 52 -6.87 1.33 -2.71
C PHE A 52 -7.60 0.32 -3.59
N ILE A 53 -7.54 0.52 -4.91
CA ILE A 53 -8.24 -0.33 -5.87
C ILE A 53 -7.21 -1.02 -6.75
N ALA A 54 -6.92 -2.28 -6.45
CA ALA A 54 -5.99 -3.08 -7.23
C ALA A 54 -6.53 -3.40 -8.63
N LEU A 55 -5.65 -3.30 -9.62
CA LEU A 55 -5.84 -3.82 -10.97
C LEU A 55 -4.97 -5.05 -11.12
N ILE A 56 -5.59 -6.24 -11.02
CA ILE A 56 -4.88 -7.53 -11.09
C ILE A 56 -4.72 -7.97 -12.55
N GLU A 57 -5.80 -7.83 -13.32
CA GLU A 57 -5.86 -8.20 -14.73
C GLU A 57 -6.15 -6.96 -15.57
N ALA A 58 -5.49 -6.81 -16.72
CA ALA A 58 -5.64 -5.62 -17.55
C ALA A 58 -7.08 -5.39 -18.02
N GLN A 59 -7.85 -6.46 -18.27
CA GLN A 59 -9.24 -6.40 -18.69
C GLN A 59 -10.21 -5.89 -17.61
N ASP A 60 -9.78 -5.83 -16.34
CA ASP A 60 -10.63 -5.38 -15.24
C ASP A 60 -10.62 -3.84 -15.04
N LEU A 61 -10.03 -3.08 -15.98
CA LEU A 61 -9.95 -1.63 -15.91
C LEU A 61 -11.32 -0.97 -15.70
N ASP A 62 -12.34 -1.36 -16.48
CA ASP A 62 -13.68 -0.76 -16.38
C ASP A 62 -14.31 -1.04 -15.01
N ALA A 63 -14.07 -2.22 -14.45
CA ALA A 63 -14.49 -2.55 -13.09
C ALA A 63 -13.74 -1.69 -12.05
N GLN A 64 -12.45 -1.42 -12.25
CA GLN A 64 -11.66 -0.54 -11.38
C GLN A 64 -12.19 0.92 -11.41
N ILE A 65 -12.50 1.45 -12.59
CA ILE A 65 -13.07 2.79 -12.76
C ILE A 65 -14.45 2.88 -12.11
N THR A 66 -15.30 1.86 -12.31
CA THR A 66 -16.63 1.79 -11.69
C THR A 66 -16.51 1.75 -10.16
N ALA A 67 -15.59 0.95 -9.63
CA ALA A 67 -15.33 0.87 -8.19
C ALA A 67 -14.89 2.22 -7.61
N ALA A 68 -14.04 2.97 -8.30
CA ALA A 68 -13.63 4.30 -7.84
C ALA A 68 -14.83 5.25 -7.69
N ALA A 69 -15.74 5.25 -8.66
CA ALA A 69 -16.95 6.07 -8.61
C ALA A 69 -17.86 5.67 -7.44
N GLU A 70 -18.06 4.37 -7.22
CA GLU A 70 -18.89 3.87 -6.11
C GLU A 70 -18.27 4.18 -4.74
N LEU A 71 -16.96 4.03 -4.57
CA LEU A 71 -16.26 4.41 -3.34
C LEU A 71 -16.41 5.90 -3.05
N ARG A 72 -16.30 6.76 -4.07
CA ARG A 72 -16.51 8.20 -3.90
C ARG A 72 -17.92 8.52 -3.45
N LYS A 73 -18.96 7.89 -4.03
CA LYS A 73 -20.37 8.05 -3.62
C LYS A 73 -20.61 7.63 -2.18
N LEU A 74 -19.87 6.62 -1.69
CA LEU A 74 -19.93 6.15 -0.30
C LEU A 74 -19.14 7.04 0.67
N GLY A 75 -18.47 8.10 0.18
CA GLY A 75 -17.71 9.04 0.99
C GLY A 75 -16.27 8.64 1.27
N PHE A 76 -15.71 7.68 0.52
CA PHE A 76 -14.29 7.28 0.62
C PHE A 76 -13.38 8.05 -0.35
N GLU A 77 -12.07 7.96 -0.12
CA GLU A 77 -11.04 8.43 -1.05
C GLU A 77 -10.48 7.24 -1.87
N PRO A 78 -10.92 7.06 -3.13
CA PRO A 78 -10.42 6.00 -3.99
C PRO A 78 -8.99 6.27 -4.47
N ILE A 79 -8.10 5.29 -4.32
CA ILE A 79 -6.71 5.33 -4.77
C ILE A 79 -6.48 4.17 -5.77
N PRO A 80 -6.72 4.38 -7.08
CA PRO A 80 -6.52 3.33 -8.06
C PRO A 80 -5.03 2.99 -8.24
N HIS A 81 -4.76 1.70 -8.40
CA HIS A 81 -3.45 1.19 -8.84
C HIS A 81 -3.30 1.41 -10.34
N ILE A 82 -2.15 1.95 -10.76
CA ILE A 82 -1.81 2.17 -12.16
C ILE A 82 -0.53 1.37 -12.49
N PRO A 83 -0.66 0.10 -12.93
CA PRO A 83 0.48 -0.72 -13.34
C PRO A 83 0.99 -0.31 -14.72
N ALA A 84 2.24 0.12 -14.82
CA ALA A 84 2.88 0.54 -16.07
C ALA A 84 2.74 -0.51 -17.19
N ARG A 85 2.94 -1.78 -16.85
CA ARG A 85 2.84 -2.91 -17.79
C ARG A 85 1.43 -3.16 -18.34
N PHE A 86 0.40 -2.52 -17.78
CA PHE A 86 -0.98 -2.56 -18.28
C PHE A 86 -1.39 -1.32 -19.08
N VAL A 87 -0.45 -0.41 -19.35
CA VAL A 87 -0.69 0.82 -20.11
C VAL A 87 -0.02 0.68 -21.48
N ARG A 88 -0.81 0.86 -22.55
CA ARG A 88 -0.34 0.70 -23.93
C ARG A 88 0.58 1.84 -24.35
N ASP A 89 0.11 3.07 -24.16
CA ASP A 89 0.80 4.30 -24.55
C ASP A 89 0.29 5.52 -23.74
N GLU A 90 0.71 6.73 -24.12
CA GLU A 90 0.29 7.96 -23.42
C GLU A 90 -1.19 8.29 -23.62
N ALA A 91 -1.78 7.99 -24.79
CA ALA A 91 -3.19 8.23 -25.04
C ALA A 91 -4.07 7.31 -24.18
N ASP A 92 -3.65 6.05 -24.03
CA ASP A 92 -4.26 5.09 -23.11
C ASP A 92 -4.15 5.53 -21.65
N LEU A 93 -2.98 6.02 -21.22
CA LEU A 93 -2.81 6.59 -19.88
C LEU A 93 -3.73 7.79 -19.66
N ASN A 94 -3.78 8.72 -20.62
CA ASN A 94 -4.61 9.92 -20.53
C ASN A 94 -6.10 9.56 -20.43
N ALA A 95 -6.60 8.67 -21.29
CA ALA A 95 -7.99 8.24 -21.26
C ALA A 95 -8.39 7.63 -19.92
N ARG A 96 -7.54 6.75 -19.35
CA ARG A 96 -7.77 6.12 -18.04
C ARG A 96 -7.80 7.15 -16.92
N MET A 97 -6.82 8.06 -16.89
CA MET A 97 -6.70 9.06 -15.85
C MET A 97 -7.82 10.10 -15.91
N SER A 98 -8.22 10.54 -17.11
CA SER A 98 -9.40 11.38 -17.30
C SER A 98 -10.66 10.70 -16.78
N ALA A 99 -10.86 9.41 -17.05
CA ALA A 99 -12.03 8.68 -16.55
C ALA A 99 -12.07 8.61 -15.02
N PHE A 100 -10.93 8.38 -14.35
CA PHE A 100 -10.85 8.43 -12.88
C PHE A 100 -11.13 9.83 -12.32
N ALA A 101 -10.59 10.87 -12.95
CA ALA A 101 -10.83 12.26 -12.55
C ALA A 101 -12.30 12.65 -12.71
N GLU A 102 -12.91 12.37 -13.86
CA GLU A 102 -14.29 12.75 -14.18
C GLU A 102 -15.33 11.98 -13.35
N LYS A 103 -15.17 10.65 -13.22
CA LYS A 103 -16.19 9.81 -12.57
C LYS A 103 -16.08 9.76 -11.06
N ALA A 104 -14.88 9.96 -10.52
CA ALA A 104 -14.61 9.74 -9.10
C ALA A 104 -13.82 10.87 -8.44
N GLY A 105 -13.41 11.92 -9.18
CA GLY A 105 -12.61 13.01 -8.62
C GLY A 105 -11.32 12.49 -7.98
N VAL A 106 -10.68 11.48 -8.57
CA VAL A 106 -9.44 10.90 -8.03
C VAL A 106 -8.34 11.96 -8.04
N THR A 107 -7.71 12.16 -6.89
CA THR A 107 -6.55 13.07 -6.76
C THR A 107 -5.28 12.36 -6.29
N THR A 108 -5.39 11.08 -5.93
CA THR A 108 -4.30 10.25 -5.45
C THR A 108 -4.28 8.91 -6.19
N VAL A 109 -3.12 8.47 -6.65
CA VAL A 109 -2.94 7.17 -7.33
C VAL A 109 -1.77 6.39 -6.74
N LEU A 110 -1.72 5.08 -6.98
CA LEU A 110 -0.53 4.27 -6.72
C LEU A 110 0.10 3.84 -8.07
N ALA A 111 1.26 4.39 -8.40
CA ALA A 111 1.99 4.05 -9.63
C ALA A 111 2.94 2.85 -9.39
N LEU A 112 2.78 1.80 -10.21
CA LEU A 112 3.44 0.51 -10.03
C LEU A 112 4.08 0.06 -11.34
N GLY A 113 5.08 -0.84 -11.28
CA GLY A 113 5.56 -1.52 -12.49
C GLY A 113 4.50 -2.48 -13.06
N GLY A 114 3.84 -3.23 -12.17
CA GLY A 114 2.90 -4.30 -12.53
C GLY A 114 3.56 -5.68 -12.57
N GLY A 115 2.77 -6.73 -12.34
CA GLY A 115 3.26 -8.12 -12.29
C GLY A 115 3.21 -8.87 -13.63
N ALA A 116 2.77 -8.21 -14.71
CA ALA A 116 2.70 -8.84 -16.03
C ALA A 116 4.12 -9.22 -16.52
N PRO A 117 4.38 -10.46 -16.97
CA PRO A 117 5.69 -10.85 -17.47
C PRO A 117 6.18 -9.94 -18.60
N GLU A 118 5.29 -9.64 -19.54
CA GLU A 118 5.52 -8.71 -20.64
C GLU A 118 4.56 -7.52 -20.55
N PRO A 119 5.02 -6.29 -20.82
CA PRO A 119 4.14 -5.14 -20.92
C PRO A 119 3.22 -5.28 -22.14
N ILE A 120 1.96 -4.88 -21.99
CA ILE A 120 1.01 -4.87 -23.13
C ILE A 120 1.27 -3.71 -24.12
N GLY A 121 2.26 -2.87 -23.82
CA GLY A 121 2.68 -1.74 -24.64
C GLY A 121 4.05 -1.23 -24.23
N LYS A 122 4.25 0.10 -24.30
CA LYS A 122 5.60 0.68 -24.26
C LYS A 122 6.18 0.93 -22.87
N TYR A 123 5.43 0.67 -21.79
CA TYR A 123 5.86 0.97 -20.43
C TYR A 123 6.07 -0.29 -19.60
N ASP A 124 7.22 -0.41 -18.96
CA ASP A 124 7.61 -1.52 -18.08
C ASP A 124 7.87 -1.08 -16.63
N ALA A 125 7.92 0.23 -16.37
CA ALA A 125 8.23 0.81 -15.07
C ALA A 125 7.37 2.04 -14.73
N ALA A 126 7.02 2.20 -13.45
CA ALA A 126 6.19 3.30 -12.94
C ALA A 126 6.75 4.70 -13.29
N ILE A 127 8.07 4.86 -13.28
CA ILE A 127 8.72 6.15 -13.58
C ILE A 127 8.42 6.63 -15.01
N GLN A 128 8.22 5.72 -15.96
CA GLN A 128 7.87 6.08 -17.33
C GLN A 128 6.47 6.69 -17.42
N LEU A 129 5.51 6.17 -16.64
CA LEU A 129 4.18 6.78 -16.53
C LEU A 129 4.27 8.18 -15.91
N MET A 130 5.05 8.32 -14.84
CA MET A 130 5.27 9.61 -14.16
C MET A 130 5.85 10.64 -15.15
N ASN A 131 6.85 10.26 -15.95
CA ASN A 131 7.49 11.14 -16.93
C ASN A 131 6.59 11.61 -18.10
N THR A 132 5.40 11.03 -18.29
CA THR A 132 4.46 11.50 -19.35
C THR A 132 3.85 12.88 -19.06
N GLY A 133 3.83 13.31 -17.80
CA GLY A 133 3.12 14.51 -17.36
C GLY A 133 1.60 14.35 -17.29
N VAL A 134 1.04 13.18 -17.61
CA VAL A 134 -0.41 12.95 -17.61
C VAL A 134 -1.02 13.12 -16.22
N PHE A 135 -0.34 12.64 -15.16
CA PHE A 135 -0.83 12.79 -13.78
C PHE A 135 -1.05 14.26 -13.41
N GLN A 136 -0.14 15.15 -13.80
CA GLN A 136 -0.27 16.59 -13.56
C GLN A 136 -1.41 17.18 -14.39
N LYS A 137 -1.50 16.83 -15.68
CA LYS A 137 -2.52 17.34 -16.61
C LYS A 137 -3.95 17.06 -16.12
N VAL A 138 -4.18 15.89 -15.52
CA VAL A 138 -5.51 15.47 -15.04
C VAL A 138 -5.76 15.81 -13.56
N GLY A 139 -4.87 16.58 -12.92
CA GLY A 139 -5.09 17.09 -11.56
C GLY A 139 -4.75 16.12 -10.42
N ILE A 140 -3.96 15.08 -10.66
CA ILE A 140 -3.41 14.25 -9.59
C ILE A 140 -2.48 15.10 -8.73
N LYS A 141 -2.66 15.03 -7.41
CA LYS A 141 -1.90 15.81 -6.41
C LYS A 141 -0.89 14.94 -5.67
N ARG A 142 -1.18 13.64 -5.54
CA ARG A 142 -0.36 12.70 -4.77
C ARG A 142 -0.17 11.39 -5.52
N VAL A 143 1.07 10.90 -5.55
CA VAL A 143 1.42 9.62 -6.19
C VAL A 143 2.12 8.73 -5.18
N GLY A 144 1.52 7.58 -4.92
CA GLY A 144 2.15 6.48 -4.21
C GLY A 144 3.12 5.73 -5.12
N ILE A 145 4.17 5.18 -4.53
CA ILE A 145 5.12 4.29 -5.21
C ILE A 145 5.30 3.00 -4.41
N ALA A 146 5.55 1.88 -5.09
CA ALA A 146 5.82 0.60 -4.42
C ALA A 146 7.12 0.63 -3.61
N GLY A 147 7.08 0.08 -2.40
CA GLY A 147 8.23 -0.22 -1.54
C GLY A 147 8.41 -1.72 -1.30
N HIS A 148 9.65 -2.15 -1.18
CA HIS A 148 10.01 -3.57 -1.02
C HIS A 148 10.97 -3.76 0.17
N PRO A 149 10.46 -3.74 1.41
CA PRO A 149 11.31 -3.85 2.61
C PRO A 149 12.13 -5.15 2.67
N GLU A 150 11.63 -6.21 2.04
CA GLU A 150 12.28 -7.52 1.98
C GLU A 150 12.96 -7.78 0.61
N GLY A 151 13.12 -6.75 -0.21
CA GLY A 151 13.56 -6.87 -1.59
C GLY A 151 12.46 -7.36 -2.55
N ASN A 152 12.82 -7.49 -3.83
CA ASN A 152 11.94 -7.98 -4.90
C ASN A 152 12.72 -9.01 -5.73
N PRO A 153 12.40 -10.31 -5.68
CA PRO A 153 13.19 -11.35 -6.35
C PRO A 153 13.37 -11.15 -7.85
N ASP A 154 12.35 -10.63 -8.55
CA ASP A 154 12.41 -10.43 -10.00
C ASP A 154 13.38 -9.31 -10.36
N ILE A 155 13.40 -8.25 -9.55
CA ILE A 155 14.31 -7.11 -9.72
C ILE A 155 15.71 -7.47 -9.21
N SER A 156 15.82 -8.04 -8.02
CA SER A 156 17.12 -8.37 -7.40
C SER A 156 17.91 -9.38 -8.22
N LYS A 157 17.26 -10.40 -8.82
CA LYS A 157 17.94 -11.36 -9.70
C LYS A 157 18.46 -10.72 -10.99
N LYS A 158 17.74 -9.75 -11.54
CA LYS A 158 18.04 -9.16 -12.85
C LYS A 158 18.90 -7.89 -12.77
N HIS A 159 18.77 -7.13 -11.68
CA HIS A 159 19.30 -5.77 -11.55
C HIS A 159 19.96 -5.49 -10.17
N GLY A 160 19.92 -6.44 -9.23
CA GLY A 160 20.48 -6.29 -7.88
C GLY A 160 19.62 -5.42 -6.94
N GLU A 161 19.91 -5.47 -5.63
CA GLU A 161 19.18 -4.68 -4.62
C GLU A 161 19.42 -3.17 -4.75
N VAL A 162 20.59 -2.77 -5.25
CA VAL A 162 20.94 -1.36 -5.52
C VAL A 162 19.94 -0.72 -6.49
N ALA A 163 19.43 -1.47 -7.47
CA ALA A 163 18.44 -0.96 -8.41
C ALA A 163 17.10 -0.61 -7.76
N LEU A 164 16.70 -1.30 -6.68
CA LEU A 164 15.48 -0.97 -5.94
C LEU A 164 15.60 0.37 -5.23
N MET A 165 16.72 0.60 -4.55
CA MET A 165 17.00 1.87 -3.88
C MET A 165 17.12 3.00 -4.91
N GLN A 166 17.83 2.78 -6.02
CA GLN A 166 17.95 3.78 -7.07
C GLN A 166 16.59 4.14 -7.68
N ALA A 167 15.75 3.15 -7.99
CA ALA A 167 14.40 3.42 -8.50
C ALA A 167 13.54 4.24 -7.51
N LEU A 168 13.66 3.98 -6.20
CA LEU A 168 13.00 4.80 -5.18
C LEU A 168 13.56 6.22 -5.13
N LYS A 169 14.88 6.41 -5.25
CA LYS A 169 15.51 7.74 -5.34
C LYS A 169 14.99 8.51 -6.55
N ASP A 170 14.99 7.90 -7.73
CA ASP A 170 14.57 8.54 -8.97
C ASP A 170 13.10 8.98 -8.90
N LYS A 171 12.22 8.10 -8.41
CA LYS A 171 10.80 8.42 -8.22
C LYS A 171 10.60 9.52 -7.16
N THR A 172 11.35 9.50 -6.07
CA THR A 172 11.27 10.52 -5.01
C THR A 172 11.76 11.88 -5.50
N ALA A 173 12.88 11.90 -6.24
CA ALA A 173 13.42 13.10 -6.87
C ALA A 173 12.42 13.68 -7.88
N TRP A 174 11.78 12.82 -8.68
CA TRP A 174 10.73 13.24 -9.61
C TRP A 174 9.55 13.91 -8.90
N LEU A 175 9.05 13.31 -7.80
CA LEU A 175 7.94 13.88 -7.02
C LEU A 175 8.30 15.28 -6.51
N LYS A 176 9.52 15.43 -5.97
CA LYS A 176 10.04 16.72 -5.49
C LYS A 176 10.15 17.74 -6.63
N ALA A 177 10.74 17.35 -7.76
CA ALA A 177 10.93 18.24 -8.91
C ALA A 177 9.60 18.74 -9.52
N ASN A 178 8.53 17.96 -9.36
CA ASN A 178 7.20 18.29 -9.87
C ASN A 178 6.25 18.85 -8.80
N ASN A 179 6.75 19.13 -7.57
CA ASN A 179 5.95 19.58 -6.43
C ASN A 179 4.70 18.70 -6.16
N MET A 180 4.88 17.37 -6.29
CA MET A 180 3.81 16.40 -6.08
C MET A 180 3.95 15.71 -4.73
N GLY A 181 2.83 15.50 -4.05
CA GLY A 181 2.82 14.72 -2.81
C GLY A 181 3.21 13.27 -3.08
N GLY A 182 3.91 12.65 -2.14
CA GLY A 182 4.34 11.26 -2.25
C GLY A 182 3.91 10.40 -1.06
N PHE A 183 3.94 9.09 -1.27
CA PHE A 183 4.00 8.08 -0.21
C PHE A 183 4.57 6.78 -0.78
N ILE A 184 5.02 5.90 0.11
CA ILE A 184 5.42 4.55 -0.25
C ILE A 184 4.34 3.60 0.26
N ALA A 185 3.87 2.68 -0.58
CA ALA A 185 3.05 1.55 -0.16
C ALA A 185 3.90 0.28 -0.25
N THR A 186 4.06 -0.44 0.84
CA THR A 186 4.79 -1.71 0.82
C THR A 186 3.87 -2.85 0.45
N GLN A 187 4.44 -3.92 -0.10
CA GLN A 187 3.77 -5.22 -0.06
C GLN A 187 3.55 -5.65 1.41
N PHE A 188 2.70 -6.65 1.64
CA PHE A 188 2.52 -7.20 2.98
C PHE A 188 3.79 -7.84 3.54
N LEU A 189 3.94 -7.71 4.85
CA LEU A 189 5.08 -8.19 5.65
C LEU A 189 4.53 -8.93 6.88
N PHE A 190 5.40 -9.60 7.62
CA PHE A 190 5.05 -10.23 8.90
C PHE A 190 5.90 -9.76 10.09
N GLU A 191 7.01 -9.07 9.82
CA GLU A 191 8.00 -8.72 10.84
C GLU A 191 8.35 -7.23 10.75
N ALA A 192 8.31 -6.52 11.89
CA ALA A 192 8.59 -5.09 11.93
C ALA A 192 10.10 -4.77 11.91
N GLY A 193 10.95 -5.71 12.32
CA GLY A 193 12.40 -5.55 12.34
C GLY A 193 13.01 -5.23 10.97
N PRO A 194 12.82 -6.09 9.95
CA PRO A 194 13.28 -5.82 8.58
C PRO A 194 12.73 -4.51 8.01
N LEU A 195 11.46 -4.18 8.31
CA LEU A 195 10.87 -2.91 7.92
C LEU A 195 11.59 -1.72 8.55
N ALA A 196 11.90 -1.76 9.84
CA ALA A 196 12.59 -0.66 10.53
C ALA A 196 13.99 -0.42 9.96
N LEU A 197 14.73 -1.51 9.67
CA LEU A 197 16.05 -1.43 9.03
C LEU A 197 15.95 -0.79 7.64
N TRP A 198 14.99 -1.25 6.83
CA TRP A 198 14.77 -0.69 5.50
C TRP A 198 14.31 0.79 5.55
N ALA A 199 13.43 1.15 6.48
CA ALA A 199 12.99 2.53 6.68
C ALA A 199 14.16 3.46 7.08
N SER A 200 15.09 2.97 7.92
CA SER A 200 16.33 3.68 8.25
C SER A 200 17.20 3.89 7.00
N GLN A 201 17.39 2.84 6.19
CA GLN A 201 18.13 2.94 4.93
C GLN A 201 17.50 3.94 3.96
N LEU A 202 16.17 4.05 3.91
CA LEU A 202 15.52 5.11 3.13
C LEU A 202 15.96 6.48 3.62
N ARG A 203 15.91 6.74 4.95
CA ARG A 203 16.33 8.04 5.52
C ARG A 203 17.79 8.37 5.18
N ASP A 204 18.69 7.41 5.35
CA ASP A 204 20.11 7.55 5.00
C ASP A 204 20.33 7.91 3.51
N ASN A 205 19.35 7.57 2.66
CA ASN A 205 19.37 7.82 1.22
C ASN A 205 18.56 9.07 0.80
N GLY A 206 18.13 9.93 1.73
CA GLY A 206 17.33 11.14 1.44
C GLY A 206 15.84 10.86 1.15
N ILE A 207 15.43 9.63 1.47
CA ILE A 207 14.12 8.96 1.45
C ILE A 207 12.93 9.53 2.21
N ASP A 208 12.59 10.82 2.24
CA ASP A 208 11.69 11.29 3.31
C ASP A 208 10.17 10.96 3.18
N LEU A 209 9.76 10.09 2.24
CA LEU A 209 8.34 9.77 2.04
C LEU A 209 7.71 9.01 3.22
N PRO A 210 6.42 9.26 3.52
CA PRO A 210 5.65 8.47 4.48
C PRO A 210 5.40 7.05 3.96
N ILE A 211 5.45 6.07 4.85
CA ILE A 211 5.35 4.65 4.52
C ILE A 211 4.02 4.08 5.01
N ASN A 212 3.20 3.64 4.07
CA ASN A 212 2.03 2.80 4.33
C ASN A 212 2.47 1.34 4.29
N VAL A 213 2.37 0.66 5.42
CA VAL A 213 2.92 -0.69 5.62
C VAL A 213 1.84 -1.72 5.33
N GLY A 214 2.09 -2.60 4.38
CA GLY A 214 1.23 -3.73 4.07
C GLY A 214 1.07 -4.69 5.25
N VAL A 215 -0.18 -4.89 5.69
CA VAL A 215 -0.56 -5.81 6.77
C VAL A 215 -1.55 -6.83 6.22
N PRO A 216 -1.22 -8.14 6.26
CA PRO A 216 -2.17 -9.15 5.87
C PRO A 216 -3.25 -9.28 6.96
N GLY A 217 -4.51 -9.06 6.58
CA GLY A 217 -5.64 -9.26 7.48
C GLY A 217 -5.79 -10.73 7.91
N PRO A 218 -6.59 -11.01 8.96
CA PRO A 218 -6.75 -12.36 9.50
C PRO A 218 -7.10 -13.39 8.42
N ALA A 219 -6.23 -14.38 8.23
CA ALA A 219 -6.39 -15.39 7.18
C ALA A 219 -5.77 -16.72 7.59
N THR A 220 -6.15 -17.81 6.90
CA THR A 220 -5.48 -19.11 7.11
C THR A 220 -4.05 -19.06 6.62
N ILE A 221 -3.16 -19.85 7.21
CA ILE A 221 -1.77 -19.97 6.73
C ILE A 221 -1.73 -20.37 5.26
N LYS A 222 -2.60 -21.29 4.81
CA LYS A 222 -2.74 -21.66 3.39
C LYS A 222 -3.05 -20.45 2.50
N THR A 223 -3.97 -19.58 2.93
CA THR A 223 -4.31 -18.35 2.23
C THR A 223 -3.11 -17.40 2.15
N LEU A 224 -2.39 -17.21 3.26
CA LEU A 224 -1.19 -16.36 3.30
C LEU A 224 -0.07 -16.89 2.40
N VAL A 225 0.18 -18.22 2.37
CA VAL A 225 1.12 -18.85 1.42
C VAL A 225 0.76 -18.50 -0.01
N LYS A 226 -0.53 -18.67 -0.37
CA LYS A 226 -1.02 -18.42 -1.73
C LYS A 226 -0.74 -16.98 -2.15
N TYR A 227 -1.08 -16.01 -1.31
CA TYR A 227 -0.82 -14.60 -1.61
C TYR A 227 0.68 -14.28 -1.63
N ALA A 228 1.49 -14.89 -0.77
CA ALA A 228 2.93 -14.66 -0.76
C ALA A 228 3.60 -15.12 -2.06
N ALA A 229 3.16 -16.25 -2.59
CA ALA A 229 3.62 -16.75 -3.89
C ALA A 229 3.20 -15.82 -5.04
N MET A 230 1.95 -15.36 -5.06
CA MET A 230 1.44 -14.43 -6.10
C MET A 230 2.13 -13.06 -6.04
N CYS A 231 2.50 -12.59 -4.85
CA CYS A 231 3.10 -11.29 -4.64
C CYS A 231 4.64 -11.28 -4.69
N GLY A 232 5.28 -12.44 -4.85
CA GLY A 232 6.74 -12.55 -4.94
C GLY A 232 7.49 -12.15 -3.66
N VAL A 233 6.86 -12.24 -2.48
CA VAL A 233 7.51 -11.84 -1.21
C VAL A 233 8.38 -12.96 -0.64
N GLY A 234 9.66 -12.94 -1.01
CA GLY A 234 10.61 -14.03 -0.73
C GLY A 234 10.86 -14.32 0.76
N ASN A 235 11.06 -13.30 1.59
CA ASN A 235 11.34 -13.49 3.03
C ASN A 235 10.06 -13.77 3.83
N SER A 236 8.95 -13.08 3.53
CA SER A 236 7.62 -13.44 4.01
C SER A 236 7.24 -14.90 3.69
N ALA A 237 7.62 -15.44 2.51
CA ALA A 237 7.43 -16.86 2.19
C ALA A 237 8.23 -17.80 3.12
N ARG A 238 9.39 -17.37 3.65
CA ARG A 238 10.18 -18.13 4.64
C ARG A 238 9.50 -18.16 6.00
N PHE A 239 8.99 -17.00 6.48
CA PHE A 239 8.18 -16.91 7.69
C PHE A 239 6.95 -17.83 7.59
N ILE A 240 6.22 -17.76 6.48
CA ILE A 240 5.05 -18.59 6.26
C ILE A 240 5.42 -20.07 6.16
N ARG A 241 6.52 -20.44 5.48
CA ARG A 241 7.00 -21.84 5.44
C ARG A 241 7.30 -22.38 6.84
N LYS A 242 7.96 -21.61 7.71
CA LYS A 242 8.24 -22.01 9.10
C LYS A 242 6.95 -22.30 9.87
N GLN A 243 5.89 -21.52 9.64
CA GLN A 243 4.57 -21.77 10.24
C GLN A 243 3.84 -22.96 9.59
N ALA A 244 3.93 -23.11 8.27
CA ALA A 244 3.27 -24.18 7.51
C ALA A 244 3.85 -25.58 7.76
N LEU A 245 5.11 -25.67 8.23
CA LEU A 245 5.70 -26.94 8.69
C LEU A 245 4.97 -27.52 9.91
N ASN A 246 4.18 -26.71 10.63
CA ASN A 246 3.26 -27.20 11.64
C ASN A 246 1.88 -27.47 11.00
N ILE A 247 1.71 -28.67 10.45
CA ILE A 247 0.52 -29.09 9.67
C ILE A 247 -0.79 -28.87 10.45
N THR A 248 -0.76 -28.98 11.79
CA THR A 248 -1.93 -28.72 12.65
C THR A 248 -2.43 -27.27 12.61
N LYS A 249 -1.55 -26.32 12.25
CA LYS A 249 -1.85 -24.88 12.19
C LYS A 249 -2.24 -24.37 10.80
N LEU A 250 -2.25 -25.23 9.78
CA LEU A 250 -2.46 -24.78 8.40
C LEU A 250 -3.87 -24.20 8.15
N LEU A 251 -4.86 -24.70 8.91
CA LEU A 251 -6.25 -24.23 8.90
C LEU A 251 -6.54 -23.18 10.00
N THR A 252 -5.59 -22.94 10.91
CA THR A 252 -5.73 -21.90 11.94
C THR A 252 -5.66 -20.53 11.30
N VAL A 253 -6.53 -19.62 11.75
CA VAL A 253 -6.49 -18.22 11.36
C VAL A 253 -5.34 -17.55 12.10
N SER A 254 -4.43 -16.94 11.35
CA SER A 254 -3.35 -16.11 11.87
C SER A 254 -3.81 -14.65 11.87
N GLU A 255 -3.76 -14.00 13.02
CA GLU A 255 -4.06 -12.57 13.16
C GLU A 255 -2.77 -11.75 13.16
N PRO A 256 -2.77 -10.52 12.63
CA PRO A 256 -1.58 -9.69 12.56
C PRO A 256 -1.33 -8.85 13.82
N THR A 257 -1.98 -9.16 14.95
CA THR A 257 -1.99 -8.31 16.16
C THR A 257 -0.58 -7.95 16.65
N GLU A 258 0.28 -8.96 16.88
CA GLU A 258 1.65 -8.71 17.35
C GLU A 258 2.46 -7.85 16.37
N PHE A 259 2.29 -8.09 15.06
CA PHE A 259 2.95 -7.30 14.03
C PHE A 259 2.48 -5.84 14.07
N VAL A 260 1.17 -5.60 14.19
CA VAL A 260 0.59 -4.26 14.28
C VAL A 260 1.01 -3.54 15.57
N ASP A 261 1.11 -4.24 16.70
CA ASP A 261 1.64 -3.69 17.95
C ASP A 261 3.08 -3.18 17.77
N GLN A 262 3.91 -3.95 17.06
CA GLN A 262 5.28 -3.55 16.74
C GLN A 262 5.30 -2.35 15.79
N LEU A 263 4.41 -2.29 14.79
CA LEU A 263 4.28 -1.13 13.90
C LEU A 263 3.84 0.14 14.67
N ALA A 264 2.91 0.00 15.61
CA ALA A 264 2.48 1.11 16.46
C ALA A 264 3.65 1.64 17.31
N LYS A 265 4.47 0.75 17.89
CA LYS A 265 5.72 1.15 18.57
C LYS A 265 6.67 1.90 17.65
N LEU A 266 6.91 1.39 16.43
CA LEU A 266 7.75 2.09 15.45
C LEU A 266 7.18 3.47 15.09
N HIS A 267 5.86 3.60 14.93
CA HIS A 267 5.21 4.87 14.61
C HIS A 267 5.41 5.93 15.70
N PHE A 268 5.18 5.57 16.96
CA PHE A 268 5.22 6.53 18.07
C PHE A 268 6.61 6.73 18.67
N ASP A 269 7.41 5.67 18.78
CA ASP A 269 8.72 5.72 19.45
C ASP A 269 9.88 6.01 18.50
N LYS A 270 9.66 5.87 17.18
CA LYS A 270 10.64 6.13 16.12
C LYS A 270 10.05 6.94 14.96
N PRO A 271 9.51 8.15 15.23
CA PRO A 271 8.83 8.97 14.22
C PRO A 271 9.72 9.30 13.01
N GLU A 272 11.04 9.32 13.17
CA GLU A 272 12.02 9.51 12.10
C GLU A 272 11.98 8.43 11.01
N LEU A 273 11.45 7.23 11.30
CA LEU A 273 11.27 6.17 10.31
C LEU A 273 10.08 6.43 9.37
N ASN A 274 9.21 7.39 9.72
CA ASN A 274 8.05 7.82 8.95
C ASN A 274 7.10 6.65 8.57
N ILE A 275 6.90 5.73 9.51
CA ILE A 275 5.88 4.68 9.42
C ILE A 275 4.52 5.35 9.62
N SER A 276 3.76 5.58 8.54
CA SER A 276 2.62 6.49 8.55
C SER A 276 1.29 5.80 8.84
N ALA A 277 1.05 4.61 8.28
CA ALA A 277 -0.24 3.94 8.38
C ALA A 277 -0.13 2.43 8.10
N PRO A 278 -0.98 1.59 8.71
CA PRO A 278 -1.19 0.23 8.24
C PRO A 278 -2.05 0.24 6.97
N HIS A 279 -1.65 -0.56 5.97
CA HIS A 279 -2.37 -0.80 4.73
C HIS A 279 -2.88 -2.24 4.72
N LEU A 280 -4.19 -2.40 4.93
CA LEU A 280 -4.82 -3.67 5.24
C LEU A 280 -5.19 -4.44 3.98
N TYR A 281 -4.66 -5.65 3.84
CA TYR A 281 -5.06 -6.58 2.79
C TYR A 281 -6.12 -7.56 3.32
N PRO A 282 -7.39 -7.54 2.85
CA PRO A 282 -8.47 -8.39 3.38
C PRO A 282 -8.40 -9.83 2.86
N PHE A 283 -7.24 -10.49 2.93
CA PHE A 283 -6.99 -11.82 2.34
C PHE A 283 -7.90 -12.92 2.87
N GLY A 284 -8.32 -12.85 4.14
CA GLY A 284 -9.29 -13.78 4.72
C GLY A 284 -10.76 -13.35 4.59
N GLY A 285 -11.02 -12.23 3.91
CA GLY A 285 -12.34 -11.62 3.76
C GLY A 285 -12.58 -10.41 4.69
N PHE A 286 -13.50 -9.54 4.27
CA PHE A 286 -13.83 -8.30 4.99
C PHE A 286 -14.42 -8.56 6.38
N ASP A 287 -15.29 -9.56 6.54
CA ASP A 287 -15.94 -9.85 7.83
C ASP A 287 -14.93 -10.19 8.93
N LYS A 288 -13.94 -11.03 8.59
CA LYS A 288 -12.86 -11.38 9.53
C LYS A 288 -12.00 -10.17 9.86
N LEU A 289 -11.66 -9.36 8.85
CA LEU A 289 -10.88 -8.15 9.04
C LEU A 289 -11.60 -7.16 9.97
N PHE A 290 -12.88 -6.90 9.74
CA PHE A 290 -13.64 -5.96 10.55
C PHE A 290 -13.96 -6.47 11.95
N THR A 291 -14.17 -7.78 12.12
CA THR A 291 -14.29 -8.41 13.44
C THR A 291 -13.01 -8.20 14.25
N TRP A 292 -11.85 -8.48 13.64
CA TRP A 292 -10.56 -8.26 14.28
C TRP A 292 -10.29 -6.78 14.57
N LEU A 293 -10.57 -5.87 13.64
CA LEU A 293 -10.41 -4.43 13.85
C LEU A 293 -11.24 -3.90 15.03
N LYS A 294 -12.47 -4.41 15.20
CA LYS A 294 -13.32 -4.05 16.35
C LYS A 294 -12.72 -4.53 17.66
N ALA A 295 -12.15 -5.74 17.69
CA ALA A 295 -11.50 -6.28 18.87
C ALA A 295 -10.26 -5.47 19.29
N GLN A 296 -9.53 -4.86 18.35
CA GLN A 296 -8.36 -4.03 18.67
C GLN A 296 -8.71 -2.63 19.20
N LYS A 297 -9.94 -2.16 19.00
CA LYS A 297 -10.43 -0.85 19.46
C LYS A 297 -11.05 -0.89 20.86
N GLY A 298 -11.12 -2.08 21.47
CA GLY A 298 -11.66 -2.33 22.80
C GLY A 298 -10.84 -1.70 23.92
#